data_AF-E9JA61-F1
#
_entry.id   AF-E9JA61-F1
#
_cell.length_a   1.000
_cell.length_b   1.000
_cell.length_c   1.000
_cell.angle_alpha   90.00
_cell.angle_beta   90.00
_cell.angle_gamma   90.00
#
_symmetry.space_group_name_H-M   'P 1'
#
loop_
_entity.id
_entity.type
_entity.pdbx_description
1 polymer ?
#
loop_
_entity_poly.entity_id
_entity_poly.type
_entity_poly.pdbx_seq_one_letter_code
_entity_poly.pdbx_strand_id
1 'polypeptide(L)'
;KSSMTFNMHLLLHLSTSVKNWGPLWTHNTFPFENENRLVLQMKTSPYLIAVQIARRYFFYKQLPMHLKKFPNGNRFIDFCAHYFQNRLKYVCKIDDCVLLGSGKDYTLTLEEQNCFGSAISCKVFHKMLCHGLRFTSEIYTRANKSNDSIIVTRDDTKGIITNICSYEI
;
A
#
# COMPACT_ATOMS: atom_id res chain seq x y z
N LYS A 1 16.49 3.65 24.53
CA LYS A 1 16.64 2.18 24.58
C LYS A 1 15.70 1.62 25.66
N SER A 2 14.43 1.32 25.34
CA SER A 2 13.46 0.77 26.32
C SER A 2 12.37 -0.12 25.66
N SER A 3 12.39 -0.25 24.34
CA SER A 3 11.30 -0.86 23.55
C SER A 3 11.55 -2.31 23.13
N MET A 4 12.55 -3.00 23.71
CA MET A 4 12.89 -4.38 23.33
C MET A 4 12.66 -5.42 24.43
N THR A 5 12.28 -5.02 25.65
CA THR A 5 12.13 -5.96 26.77
C THR A 5 11.00 -6.97 26.53
N PHE A 6 9.86 -6.53 25.98
CA PHE A 6 8.73 -7.42 25.72
C PHE A 6 9.04 -8.45 24.62
N ASN A 7 9.55 -8.00 23.47
CA ASN A 7 9.87 -8.90 22.36
C ASN A 7 10.99 -9.89 22.74
N MET A 8 12.00 -9.45 23.49
CA MET A 8 13.07 -10.34 23.99
C MET A 8 12.55 -11.33 25.05
N HIS A 9 11.60 -10.93 25.89
CA HIS A 9 10.96 -11.82 26.85
C HIS A 9 10.13 -12.91 26.16
N LEU A 10 9.43 -12.59 25.07
CA LEU A 10 8.68 -13.57 24.29
C LEU A 10 9.60 -14.64 23.67
N LEU A 11 10.85 -14.31 23.34
CA LEU A 11 11.83 -15.28 22.83
C LEU A 11 12.19 -16.37 23.86
N LEU A 12 12.10 -16.09 25.17
CA LEU A 12 12.34 -17.10 26.21
C LEU A 12 11.26 -18.20 26.22
N HIS A 13 10.05 -17.86 25.79
CA HIS A 13 8.92 -18.80 25.70
C HIS A 13 8.83 -19.47 24.33
N LEU A 14 9.76 -19.17 23.42
CA LEU A 14 9.72 -19.64 22.03
C LEU A 14 9.86 -21.16 21.93
N SER A 15 10.78 -21.77 22.69
CA SER A 15 11.00 -23.22 22.69
C SER A 15 9.79 -23.99 23.23
N THR A 16 9.21 -23.51 24.33
CA THR A 16 7.96 -24.04 24.91
C THR A 16 6.80 -23.92 23.93
N SER A 17 6.72 -22.79 23.21
CA SER A 17 5.68 -22.55 22.21
C SER A 17 5.82 -23.51 21.02
N VAL A 18 7.04 -23.72 20.51
CA VAL A 18 7.31 -24.69 19.43
C VAL A 18 7.00 -26.12 19.88
N LYS A 19 7.32 -26.48 21.12
CA LYS A 19 7.05 -27.82 21.65
C LYS A 19 5.55 -28.11 21.80
N ASN A 20 4.78 -27.10 22.21
CA ASN A 20 3.35 -27.28 22.47
C ASN A 20 2.49 -27.11 21.21
N TRP A 21 2.87 -26.22 20.30
CA TRP A 21 2.07 -25.85 19.14
C TRP A 21 2.64 -26.40 17.83
N GLY A 22 3.93 -26.74 17.78
CA GLY A 22 4.63 -27.14 16.56
C GLY A 22 5.46 -26.00 15.95
N PRO A 23 6.07 -26.21 14.78
CA PRO A 23 6.98 -25.25 14.17
C PRO A 23 6.36 -23.86 13.98
N LEU A 24 7.09 -22.80 14.33
CA LEU A 24 6.58 -21.41 14.27
C LEU A 24 6.04 -20.99 12.89
N TRP A 25 6.55 -21.59 11.82
CA TRP A 25 6.10 -21.29 10.46
C TRP A 25 4.66 -21.76 10.18
N THR A 26 4.14 -22.76 10.91
CA THR A 26 2.74 -23.20 10.80
C THR A 26 1.78 -22.29 11.56
N HIS A 27 2.29 -21.53 12.53
CA HIS A 27 1.54 -20.59 13.39
C HIS A 27 1.89 -19.15 13.13
N ASN A 28 2.46 -18.84 11.96
CA ASN A 28 2.75 -17.46 11.62
C ASN A 28 1.42 -16.70 11.56
N THR A 29 1.16 -15.87 12.55
CA THR A 29 -0.05 -15.03 12.62
C THR A 29 0.09 -13.76 11.79
N PHE A 30 1.26 -13.53 11.19
CA PHE A 30 1.52 -12.39 10.31
C PHE A 30 0.50 -12.24 9.17
N PRO A 31 0.05 -13.31 8.48
CA PRO A 31 -1.01 -13.20 7.47
C PRO A 31 -2.34 -12.70 8.05
N PHE A 32 -2.59 -12.93 9.34
CA PHE A 32 -3.82 -12.52 10.04
C PHE A 32 -3.67 -11.19 10.77
N GLU A 33 -2.47 -10.64 10.92
CA GLU A 33 -2.23 -9.39 11.67
C GLU A 33 -3.03 -8.22 11.07
N ASN A 34 -3.09 -8.15 9.74
CA ASN A 34 -3.86 -7.13 9.06
C ASN A 34 -5.37 -7.27 9.32
N GLU A 35 -5.92 -8.48 9.22
CA GLU A 35 -7.34 -8.73 9.47
C GLU A 35 -7.70 -8.55 10.95
N ASN A 36 -6.83 -8.97 11.88
CA ASN A 36 -7.01 -8.75 13.31
C ASN A 36 -7.03 -7.26 13.64
N ARG A 37 -6.17 -6.46 13.01
CA ARG A 37 -6.21 -5.00 13.14
C ARG A 37 -7.54 -4.43 12.64
N LEU A 38 -8.05 -4.90 11.50
CA LEU A 38 -9.34 -4.46 10.97
C LEU A 38 -10.50 -4.80 11.93
N VAL A 39 -10.51 -6.03 12.47
CA VAL A 39 -11.50 -6.47 13.46
C VAL A 39 -11.46 -5.59 14.72
N LEU A 40 -10.26 -5.26 15.22
CA LEU A 40 -10.10 -4.36 16.37
C LEU A 40 -10.60 -2.94 16.07
N GLN A 41 -10.41 -2.41 14.86
CA GLN A 41 -10.92 -1.11 14.45
C GLN A 41 -12.46 -1.06 14.35
N MET A 42 -13.14 -2.21 14.26
CA MET A 42 -14.61 -2.26 14.24
C MET A 42 -15.22 -2.10 15.64
N LYS A 43 -14.45 -2.27 16.72
CA LYS A 43 -14.90 -1.98 18.08
C LYS A 43 -14.99 -0.46 18.30
N THR A 44 -16.15 0.04 18.72
CA THR A 44 -16.34 1.46 19.07
C THR A 44 -16.62 1.67 20.55
N SER A 45 -17.22 0.68 21.22
CA SER A 45 -17.53 0.74 22.64
C SER A 45 -17.23 -0.61 23.31
N PRO A 46 -16.93 -0.63 24.63
CA PRO A 46 -16.73 -1.87 25.38
C PRO A 46 -18.01 -2.71 25.52
N TYR A 47 -19.20 -2.17 25.23
CA TYR A 47 -20.47 -2.89 25.35
C TYR A 47 -20.78 -3.73 24.11
N LEU A 48 -21.11 -5.01 24.28
CA LEU A 48 -21.50 -5.93 23.18
C LEU A 48 -20.52 -5.93 21.98
N ILE A 49 -19.22 -6.03 22.27
CA ILE A 49 -18.14 -5.95 21.27
C ILE A 49 -18.35 -6.93 20.11
N ALA A 50 -18.72 -8.18 20.41
CA ALA A 50 -18.95 -9.19 19.37
C ALA A 50 -20.04 -8.79 18.38
N VAL A 51 -21.13 -8.19 18.85
CA VAL A 51 -22.25 -7.72 17.99
C VAL A 51 -21.83 -6.51 17.16
N GLN A 52 -21.06 -5.58 17.74
CA GLN A 52 -20.52 -4.42 17.02
C GLN A 52 -19.63 -4.86 15.85
N ILE A 53 -18.70 -5.78 16.14
CA ILE A 53 -17.78 -6.33 15.15
C ILE A 53 -18.56 -7.07 14.08
N ALA A 54 -19.45 -7.99 14.44
CA ALA A 54 -20.23 -8.77 13.48
C ALA A 54 -21.01 -7.87 12.52
N ARG A 55 -21.77 -6.90 13.04
CA ARG A 55 -22.57 -5.97 12.20
C ARG A 55 -21.70 -5.18 11.23
N ARG A 56 -20.60 -4.61 11.71
CA ARG A 56 -19.70 -3.79 10.88
C ARG A 56 -18.94 -4.62 9.86
N TYR A 57 -18.53 -5.83 10.24
CA TYR A 57 -17.87 -6.76 9.35
C TYR A 57 -18.78 -7.19 8.20
N PHE A 58 -20.02 -7.58 8.49
CA PHE A 58 -20.99 -7.95 7.46
C PHE A 58 -21.28 -6.77 6.52
N PHE A 59 -21.48 -5.57 7.07
CA PHE A 59 -21.65 -4.37 6.25
C PHE A 59 -20.43 -4.11 5.36
N TYR A 60 -19.22 -4.17 5.91
CA TYR A 60 -17.97 -3.98 5.18
C TYR A 60 -17.81 -4.99 4.03
N LYS A 61 -18.15 -6.27 4.27
CA LYS A 61 -18.09 -7.32 3.22
C LYS A 61 -19.18 -7.16 2.16
N GLN A 62 -20.32 -6.58 2.50
CA GLN A 62 -21.42 -6.34 1.56
C GLN A 62 -21.18 -5.09 0.69
N LEU A 63 -20.41 -4.09 1.15
CA LEU A 63 -20.15 -2.85 0.44
C LEU A 63 -19.77 -3.03 -1.05
N PRO A 64 -18.80 -3.89 -1.43
CA PRO A 64 -18.46 -4.09 -2.84
C PRO A 64 -19.62 -4.60 -3.69
N MET A 65 -20.49 -5.44 -3.12
CA MET A 65 -21.68 -5.94 -3.82
C MET A 65 -22.73 -4.84 -4.00
N HIS A 66 -22.92 -3.99 -2.99
CA HIS A 66 -23.82 -2.85 -3.08
C HIS A 66 -23.32 -1.84 -4.13
N LEU A 67 -22.02 -1.53 -4.15
CA LEU A 67 -21.43 -0.61 -5.13
C LEU A 67 -21.62 -1.09 -6.59
N LYS A 68 -21.67 -2.41 -6.82
CA LYS A 68 -21.95 -2.97 -8.15
C LYS A 68 -23.43 -2.94 -8.52
N LYS A 69 -24.32 -3.12 -7.55
CA LYS A 69 -25.78 -3.20 -7.77
C LYS A 69 -26.45 -1.84 -7.88
N PHE A 70 -25.94 -0.85 -7.17
CA PHE A 70 -26.51 0.48 -7.09
C PHE A 70 -25.58 1.46 -7.81
N PRO A 71 -25.84 1.79 -9.08
CA PRO A 71 -25.06 2.81 -9.76
C PRO A 71 -25.15 4.12 -8.99
N ASN A 72 -24.02 4.81 -8.87
CA ASN A 72 -23.97 6.10 -8.21
C ASN A 72 -24.87 7.09 -8.96
N GLY A 73 -25.80 7.73 -8.26
CA GLY A 73 -26.60 8.80 -8.85
C GLY A 73 -25.73 9.98 -9.26
N ASN A 74 -26.11 10.71 -10.32
CA ASN A 74 -25.36 11.86 -10.83
C ASN A 74 -25.03 12.88 -9.74
N ARG A 75 -25.97 13.16 -8.83
CA ARG A 75 -25.75 14.05 -7.67
C ARG A 75 -24.58 13.63 -6.79
N PHE A 76 -24.36 12.32 -6.61
CA PHE A 76 -23.23 11.81 -5.83
C PHE A 76 -21.91 11.98 -6.60
N ILE A 77 -21.93 11.71 -7.91
CA ILE A 77 -20.76 11.90 -8.79
C ILE A 77 -20.36 13.38 -8.80
N ASP A 78 -21.33 14.29 -8.97
CA ASP A 78 -21.12 15.73 -8.98
C ASP A 78 -20.59 16.24 -7.64
N PHE A 79 -21.16 15.75 -6.53
CA PHE A 79 -20.66 16.04 -5.19
C PHE A 79 -19.22 15.58 -5.02
N CYS A 80 -18.90 14.35 -5.43
CA CYS A 80 -17.54 13.81 -5.34
C CYS A 80 -16.57 14.60 -6.22
N ALA A 81 -16.94 14.94 -7.45
CA ALA A 81 -16.13 15.75 -8.34
C ALA A 81 -15.82 17.10 -7.69
N HIS A 82 -16.84 17.81 -7.21
CA HIS A 82 -16.67 19.12 -6.58
C HIS A 82 -15.84 19.07 -5.30
N TYR A 83 -16.05 18.07 -4.44
CA TYR A 83 -15.45 18.03 -3.10
C TYR A 83 -14.06 17.38 -3.05
N PHE A 84 -13.74 16.49 -4.00
CA PHE A 84 -12.46 15.77 -4.03
C PHE A 84 -11.45 16.31 -5.04
N GLN A 85 -11.83 17.20 -5.97
CA GLN A 85 -10.91 17.80 -6.95
C GLN A 85 -9.68 18.50 -6.33
N ASN A 86 -9.77 19.01 -5.10
CA ASN A 86 -8.73 19.87 -4.50
C ASN A 86 -7.82 19.22 -3.44
N ARG A 87 -7.92 17.91 -3.19
CA ARG A 87 -7.19 17.30 -2.05
C ARG A 87 -5.74 16.98 -2.32
N LEU A 88 -5.35 16.77 -3.58
CA LEU A 88 -3.98 16.40 -3.93
C LEU A 88 -3.39 17.42 -4.90
N LYS A 89 -2.63 18.38 -4.35
CA LYS A 89 -2.01 19.48 -5.11
C LYS A 89 -0.94 19.02 -6.12
N TYR A 90 -0.29 17.90 -5.84
CA TYR A 90 0.88 17.44 -6.58
C TYR A 90 0.66 16.00 -7.05
N VAL A 91 -0.09 15.85 -8.14
CA VAL A 91 -0.42 14.56 -8.76
C VAL A 91 -0.30 14.68 -10.26
N CYS A 92 0.33 13.68 -10.87
CA CYS A 92 0.34 13.49 -12.30
C CYS A 92 -0.30 12.13 -12.59
N LYS A 93 -1.38 12.11 -13.37
CA LYS A 93 -2.04 10.87 -13.79
C LYS A 93 -1.62 10.58 -15.23
N ILE A 94 -1.05 9.39 -15.44
CA ILE A 94 -0.62 8.89 -16.74
C ILE A 94 -1.23 7.50 -16.88
N ASP A 95 -2.19 7.33 -17.79
CA ASP A 95 -2.95 6.09 -17.98
C ASP A 95 -3.50 5.51 -16.66
N ASP A 96 -3.11 4.28 -16.34
CA ASP A 96 -3.47 3.54 -15.11
C ASP A 96 -2.54 3.85 -13.93
N CYS A 97 -1.59 4.75 -14.12
CA CYS A 97 -0.60 5.16 -13.14
C CYS A 97 -0.91 6.56 -12.59
N VAL A 98 -0.72 6.70 -11.27
CA VAL A 98 -0.83 7.98 -10.57
C VAL A 98 0.49 8.25 -9.86
N LEU A 99 1.23 9.22 -10.38
CA LEU A 99 2.49 9.71 -9.80
C LEU A 99 2.18 10.77 -8.75
N LEU A 100 2.83 10.66 -7.59
CA LEU A 100 2.59 11.54 -6.45
C LEU A 100 3.80 12.44 -6.18
N GLY A 101 3.60 13.75 -6.23
CA GLY A 101 4.63 14.78 -6.08
C GLY A 101 4.64 15.74 -7.26
N SER A 102 5.48 16.78 -7.19
CA SER A 102 5.65 17.76 -8.27
C SER A 102 6.50 17.25 -9.43
N GLY A 103 7.17 16.11 -9.24
CA GLY A 103 8.29 15.70 -10.08
C GLY A 103 9.53 16.57 -9.83
N LYS A 104 10.71 16.02 -10.08
CA LYS A 104 11.96 16.78 -10.22
C LYS A 104 12.50 16.55 -11.61
N ASP A 105 12.96 17.60 -12.26
CA ASP A 105 13.61 17.47 -13.56
C ASP A 105 14.84 16.58 -13.43
N TYR A 106 14.98 15.66 -14.37
CA TYR A 106 16.01 14.63 -14.33
C TYR A 106 16.60 14.41 -15.72
N THR A 107 17.92 14.35 -15.78
CA THR A 107 18.65 13.98 -16.99
C THR A 107 18.92 12.49 -16.96
N LEU A 108 18.41 11.77 -17.96
CA LEU A 108 18.62 10.33 -18.10
C LEU A 108 20.10 10.00 -18.22
N THR A 109 20.53 8.93 -17.56
CA THR A 109 21.85 8.33 -17.73
C THR A 109 22.00 7.73 -19.13
N LEU A 110 23.24 7.47 -19.57
CA LEU A 110 23.50 6.88 -20.89
C LEU A 110 22.81 5.51 -21.07
N GLU A 111 22.79 4.70 -20.01
CA GLU A 111 22.10 3.40 -20.01
C GLU A 111 20.58 3.57 -20.14
N GLU A 112 19.99 4.53 -19.42
CA GLU A 112 18.56 4.84 -19.53
C GLU A 112 18.20 5.42 -20.91
N GLN A 113 19.04 6.29 -21.48
CA GLN A 113 18.84 6.82 -22.84
C GLN A 113 18.86 5.71 -23.89
N ASN A 114 19.73 4.70 -23.73
CA ASN A 114 19.76 3.55 -24.62
C ASN A 114 18.48 2.69 -24.51
N CYS A 115 17.86 2.63 -23.33
CA CYS A 115 16.63 1.89 -23.09
C CYS A 115 15.36 2.64 -23.55
N PHE A 116 15.29 3.96 -23.32
CA PHE A 116 14.08 4.78 -23.53
C PHE A 116 14.13 5.66 -24.79
N GLY A 117 15.29 5.78 -25.45
CA GLY A 117 15.52 6.71 -26.55
C GLY A 117 15.81 8.14 -26.10
N SER A 118 15.80 9.08 -27.05
CA SER A 118 16.04 10.51 -26.80
C SER A 118 14.80 11.19 -26.22
N ALA A 119 14.55 11.03 -24.92
CA ALA A 119 13.46 11.73 -24.24
C ALA A 119 13.66 13.26 -24.27
N ILE A 120 12.62 14.01 -24.62
CA ILE A 120 12.64 15.48 -24.71
C ILE A 120 12.64 16.12 -23.30
N SER A 121 11.88 15.53 -22.37
CA SER A 121 11.77 15.99 -20.99
C SER A 121 11.50 14.80 -20.07
N CYS A 122 12.21 14.72 -18.94
CA CYS A 122 12.06 13.64 -17.97
C CYS A 122 11.90 14.21 -16.55
N LYS A 123 10.89 13.71 -15.84
CA LYS A 123 10.64 14.04 -14.44
C LYS A 123 10.65 12.79 -13.59
N VAL A 124 11.36 12.86 -12.46
CA VAL A 124 11.46 11.78 -11.48
C VAL A 124 10.51 12.00 -10.31
N PHE A 125 9.88 10.92 -9.88
CA PHE A 125 8.98 10.85 -8.74
C PHE A 125 9.49 9.80 -7.75
N HIS A 126 9.10 9.96 -6.49
CA HIS A 126 9.43 8.98 -5.44
C HIS A 126 8.33 7.94 -5.22
N LYS A 127 7.12 8.19 -5.73
CA LYS A 127 5.94 7.39 -5.43
C LYS A 127 5.03 7.29 -6.64
N MET A 128 4.58 6.07 -6.92
CA MET A 128 3.59 5.76 -7.94
C MET A 128 2.50 4.86 -7.35
N LEU A 129 1.28 5.04 -7.80
CA LEU A 129 0.18 4.10 -7.64
C LEU A 129 -0.15 3.53 -9.01
N CYS A 130 -0.12 2.22 -9.15
CA CYS A 130 -0.43 1.54 -10.40
C CYS A 130 -1.25 0.29 -10.08
N HIS A 131 -2.40 0.11 -10.73
CA HIS A 131 -3.34 -1.00 -10.45
C HIS A 131 -3.72 -1.15 -8.96
N GLY A 132 -3.78 -0.04 -8.22
CA GLY A 132 -4.08 -0.04 -6.78
C GLY A 132 -2.92 -0.45 -5.87
N LEU A 133 -1.77 -0.83 -6.45
CA LEU A 133 -0.53 -1.08 -5.72
C LEU A 133 0.28 0.21 -5.63
N ARG A 134 0.91 0.41 -4.48
CA ARG A 134 1.83 1.52 -4.23
C ARG A 134 3.25 1.05 -4.47
N PHE A 135 4.00 1.83 -5.24
CA PHE A 135 5.41 1.65 -5.52
C PHE A 135 6.20 2.87 -5.07
N THR A 136 7.40 2.63 -4.56
CA THR A 136 8.29 3.70 -4.09
C THR A 136 9.70 3.50 -4.62
N SER A 137 10.40 4.59 -4.96
CA SER A 137 11.84 4.54 -5.24
C SER A 137 12.61 4.10 -3.99
N GLU A 138 13.74 3.41 -4.15
CA GLU A 138 14.63 3.00 -3.04
C GLU A 138 15.06 4.18 -2.15
N ILE A 139 15.26 5.36 -2.75
CA ILE A 139 15.64 6.60 -2.06
C ILE A 139 14.53 7.07 -1.08
N TYR A 140 13.31 6.57 -1.21
CA TYR A 140 12.18 6.95 -0.38
C TYR A 140 12.21 6.26 1.00
N THR A 141 12.91 6.87 1.95
CA THR A 141 13.14 6.31 3.29
C THR A 141 11.98 6.43 4.28
N ARG A 142 10.86 7.10 3.92
CA ARG A 142 9.75 7.34 4.86
C ARG A 142 8.90 6.08 5.11
N ALA A 143 9.05 5.04 4.31
CA ALA A 143 8.32 3.78 4.46
C ALA A 143 9.01 2.87 5.49
N ASN A 144 8.63 2.99 6.77
CA ASN A 144 9.26 2.24 7.88
C ASN A 144 8.64 0.85 8.15
N LYS A 145 7.54 0.49 7.47
CA LYS A 145 6.78 -0.76 7.74
C LYS A 145 6.69 -1.73 6.57
N SER A 146 6.73 -1.25 5.33
CA SER A 146 6.67 -2.06 4.11
C SER A 146 7.71 -1.55 3.13
N ASN A 147 8.38 -2.48 2.44
CA ASN A 147 9.31 -2.13 1.37
C ASN A 147 8.58 -2.23 0.02
N ASP A 148 8.12 -1.08 -0.46
CA ASP A 148 7.35 -0.96 -1.70
C ASP A 148 8.27 -0.68 -2.92
N SER A 149 9.60 -0.79 -2.75
CA SER A 149 10.58 -0.63 -3.82
C SER A 149 10.97 -1.93 -4.52
N ILE A 150 10.67 -3.08 -3.90
CA ILE A 150 11.00 -4.39 -4.46
C ILE A 150 9.86 -4.84 -5.37
N ILE A 151 10.19 -5.23 -6.59
CA ILE A 151 9.24 -5.72 -7.59
C ILE A 151 9.65 -7.07 -8.15
N VAL A 152 8.66 -7.80 -8.65
CA VAL A 152 8.86 -9.01 -9.46
C VAL A 152 8.38 -8.68 -10.86
N THR A 153 9.24 -8.88 -11.85
CA THR A 153 8.90 -8.65 -13.26
C THR A 153 8.06 -9.81 -13.81
N ARG A 154 7.58 -9.67 -15.04
CA ARG A 154 6.84 -10.75 -15.72
C ARG A 154 7.69 -12.00 -15.97
N ASP A 155 9.01 -11.85 -15.98
CA ASP A 155 9.97 -12.93 -16.20
C ASP A 155 10.42 -13.57 -14.88
N ASP A 156 9.69 -13.33 -13.78
CA ASP A 156 9.98 -13.79 -12.42
C ASP A 156 11.32 -13.28 -11.84
N THR A 157 11.93 -12.28 -12.49
CA THR A 157 13.14 -11.63 -11.99
C THR A 157 12.78 -10.62 -10.92
N LYS A 158 13.55 -10.61 -9.83
CA LYS A 158 13.37 -9.69 -8.71
C LYS A 158 14.25 -8.46 -8.94
N GLY A 159 13.65 -7.28 -8.80
CA GLY A 159 14.34 -6.01 -8.98
C GLY A 159 14.00 -5.00 -7.88
N ILE A 160 14.81 -3.94 -7.82
CA ILE A 160 14.57 -2.80 -6.95
C ILE A 160 14.32 -1.58 -7.83
N ILE A 161 13.28 -0.81 -7.50
CA ILE A 161 12.96 0.43 -8.17
C ILE A 161 13.94 1.50 -7.71
N THR A 162 14.88 1.85 -8.58
CA THR A 162 15.82 2.97 -8.37
C THR A 162 15.11 4.30 -8.61
N ASN A 163 14.53 4.45 -9.81
CA ASN A 163 13.86 5.68 -10.27
C ASN A 163 12.46 5.38 -10.80
N ILE A 164 11.54 6.32 -10.58
CA ILE A 164 10.22 6.34 -11.22
C ILE A 164 10.17 7.59 -12.09
N CYS A 165 10.24 7.40 -13.40
CA CYS A 165 10.34 8.49 -14.37
C CYS A 165 9.04 8.62 -15.18
N SER A 166 8.60 9.86 -15.44
CA SER A 166 7.71 10.17 -16.56
C SER A 166 8.53 10.88 -17.63
N TYR A 167 8.43 10.44 -18.87
CA TYR A 167 9.11 11.06 -19.99
C TYR A 167 8.11 11.40 -21.10
N GLU A 168 8.41 12.47 -21.83
CA GLU A 168 7.72 12.84 -23.07
C GLU A 168 8.67 12.52 -24.24
N ILE A 169 8.15 11.77 -25.22
CA ILE A 169 8.84 11.42 -26.48
C ILE A 169 8.53 12.49 -27.52
#